data_AF-A0A3L7RG40-F1
#
_entry.id   AF-A0A3L7RG40-F1
#
_cell.length_a   1.000
_cell.length_b   1.000
_cell.length_c   1.000
_cell.angle_alpha   90.00
_cell.angle_beta   90.00
_cell.angle_gamma   90.00
#
_symmetry.space_group_name_H-M   'P 1'
#
loop_
_entity.id
_entity.type
_entity.pdbx_description
1 polymer ?
#
loop_
_entity_poly.entity_id
_entity_poly.type
_entity_poly.pdbx_seq_one_letter_code
_entity_poly.pdbx_strand_id
1 'polypeptide(L)' 'MIAFAAMGGIVASTGCQVHVAGQTLPSGYYLMDDIQYFPAGSENKLANETAALKADREAARSRR' A
#
# COMPACT_ATOMS: atom_id res chain seq x y z
N MET A 1 43.90 -11.37 9.47
CA MET A 1 43.23 -12.13 8.37
C MET A 1 41.74 -12.34 8.62
N ILE A 2 41.32 -12.79 9.81
CA ILE A 2 39.89 -13.02 10.15
C ILE A 2 39.03 -11.75 10.05
N ALA A 3 39.54 -10.59 10.49
CA ALA A 3 38.79 -9.33 10.45
C ALA A 3 38.46 -8.84 9.01
N PHE A 4 39.34 -9.08 8.05
CA PHE A 4 39.11 -8.72 6.65
C PHE A 4 38.07 -9.63 5.98
N ALA A 5 38.07 -10.92 6.32
CA ALA A 5 37.07 -11.87 5.86
C ALA A 5 35.67 -11.55 6.44
N ALA A 6 35.59 -11.15 7.71
CA ALA A 6 34.34 -10.73 8.35
C ALA A 6 33.76 -9.46 7.71
N MET A 7 34.61 -8.46 7.42
CA MET A 7 34.17 -7.20 6.79
C MET A 7 33.66 -7.43 5.36
N GLY A 8 34.34 -8.28 4.57
CA GLY A 8 33.90 -8.64 3.21
C GLY A 8 32.57 -9.41 3.19
N GLY A 9 32.36 -10.29 4.17
CA GLY A 9 31.09 -11.03 4.31
C GLY A 9 29.89 -10.14 4.65
N ILE A 10 30.10 -9.10 5.48
CA ILE A 10 29.02 -8.15 5.83
C ILE A 10 28.58 -7.36 4.59
N VAL A 11 29.51 -6.82 3.82
CA VAL A 11 29.19 -6.05 2.59
C VAL A 11 28.50 -6.92 1.53
N ALA A 12 28.87 -8.19 1.41
CA ALA A 12 28.21 -9.13 0.50
C ALA A 12 26.81 -9.55 0.98
N SER A 13 26.52 -9.44 2.28
CA SER A 13 25.21 -9.78 2.86
C SER A 13 24.18 -8.65 2.76
N THR A 14 24.64 -7.40 2.63
CA THR A 14 23.80 -6.24 2.36
C THR A 14 23.59 -6.10 0.86
N GLY A 15 22.37 -6.27 0.36
CA GLY A 15 22.07 -6.10 -1.07
C GLY A 15 22.43 -4.70 -1.59
N CYS A 16 22.79 -4.60 -2.87
CA CYS A 16 23.01 -3.31 -3.53
C CYS A 16 21.69 -2.53 -3.59
N GLN A 17 21.57 -1.46 -2.80
CA GLN A 17 20.41 -0.57 -2.83
C GLN A 17 20.21 -0.03 -4.25
N VAL A 18 19.05 -0.34 -4.86
CA VAL A 18 18.77 0.01 -6.26
C VAL A 18 18.15 1.41 -6.33
N HIS A 19 18.75 2.28 -7.15
CA HIS A 19 18.24 3.60 -7.46
C HIS A 19 17.66 3.62 -8.88
N VAL A 20 16.39 3.98 -9.02
CA VAL A 20 15.72 4.09 -10.32
C VAL A 20 14.97 5.42 -10.38
N ALA A 21 15.13 6.14 -11.49
CA ALA A 21 14.45 7.42 -11.73
C ALA A 21 14.59 8.47 -10.58
N GLY A 22 15.71 8.46 -9.86
CA GLY A 22 15.97 9.38 -8.74
C GLY A 22 15.37 8.97 -7.40
N GLN A 23 14.71 7.81 -7.32
CA GLN A 23 14.17 7.26 -6.07
C GLN A 23 14.98 6.04 -5.62
N THR A 24 15.14 5.85 -4.31
CA THR A 24 15.56 4.56 -3.73
C THR A 24 14.32 3.70 -3.57
N LEU A 25 14.28 2.55 -4.21
CA LEU A 25 13.10 1.70 -4.14
C LEU A 25 13.22 0.69 -2.98
N PRO A 26 12.15 0.50 -2.17
CA PRO A 26 12.19 -0.36 -1.00
C PRO A 26 12.35 -1.85 -1.31
N SER A 27 12.04 -2.27 -2.54
CA SER A 27 12.13 -3.66 -2.99
C SER A 27 12.77 -3.75 -4.38
N GLY A 28 13.59 -4.79 -4.62
CA GLY A 28 14.21 -5.05 -5.91
C GLY A 28 13.23 -5.54 -7.00
N TYR A 29 11.99 -5.84 -6.62
CA TYR A 29 10.92 -6.34 -7.50
C TYR A 29 9.82 -5.30 -7.74
N TYR A 30 10.07 -4.02 -7.50
CA TYR A 30 9.09 -2.95 -7.58
C TYR A 30 8.28 -2.84 -8.90
N LEU A 31 8.79 -3.38 -10.01
CA LEU A 31 8.07 -3.42 -11.28
C LEU A 31 6.96 -4.48 -11.31
N MET A 32 7.12 -5.51 -10.49
CA MET A 32 6.19 -6.64 -10.33
C MET A 32 5.47 -6.60 -8.99
N ASP A 33 5.83 -5.65 -8.12
CA ASP A 33 5.11 -5.39 -6.89
C ASP A 33 3.77 -4.78 -7.30
N ASP A 34 2.68 -5.48 -6.96
CA ASP A 34 1.35 -4.97 -7.23
C ASP A 34 1.26 -3.57 -6.59
N ILE A 35 0.62 -2.63 -7.30
CA ILE A 35 0.25 -1.34 -6.70
C ILE A 35 -0.42 -1.69 -5.38
N GLN A 36 0.17 -1.30 -4.24
CA GLN A 36 -0.37 -1.60 -2.93
C GLN A 36 -1.81 -1.08 -2.89
N TYR A 37 -2.76 -2.00 -3.08
CA TYR A 37 -4.17 -1.67 -3.20
C TYR A 37 -4.67 -1.36 -1.81
N PHE A 38 -4.69 -0.08 -1.47
CA PHE A 38 -5.34 0.42 -0.28
C PHE A 38 -6.80 0.71 -0.67
N PRO A 39 -7.78 -0.16 -0.31
CA PRO A 39 -9.17 0.06 -0.66
C PRO A 39 -9.62 1.42 -0.11
N ALA A 40 -10.22 2.24 -0.97
CA ALA A 40 -10.80 3.50 -0.56
C ALA A 40 -12.08 3.23 0.26
N GLY A 41 -11.92 3.19 1.58
CA GLY A 41 -13.03 3.18 2.54
C GLY A 41 -13.57 1.81 2.91
N SER A 42 -14.62 1.80 3.73
CA SER A 42 -15.20 0.59 4.29
C SER A 42 -15.61 -0.40 3.20
N GLU A 43 -15.18 -1.67 3.33
CA GLU A 43 -15.44 -2.75 2.35
C GLU A 43 -16.92 -2.99 2.04
N ASN A 44 -17.82 -2.50 2.90
CA ASN A 44 -19.25 -2.71 2.78
C ASN A 44 -19.94 -1.59 1.99
N LYS A 45 -19.67 -1.53 0.69
CA LYS A 45 -20.34 -0.60 -0.26
C LYS A 45 -21.86 -0.68 -0.17
N LEU A 46 -22.40 -1.89 0.02
CA LEU A 46 -23.84 -2.13 0.10
C LEU A 46 -24.48 -1.50 1.35
N ALA A 47 -23.81 -1.56 2.50
CA ALA A 47 -24.31 -0.92 3.72
C ALA A 47 -24.36 0.61 3.58
N ASN A 48 -23.35 1.19 2.94
CA ASN A 48 -23.29 2.64 2.69
C ASN A 48 -24.40 3.09 1.72
N GLU A 49 -24.61 2.35 0.63
CA GLU A 49 -25.70 2.61 -0.33
C GLU A 49 -27.07 2.46 0.33
N THR A 50 -27.26 1.40 1.13
CA THR A 50 -28.53 1.17 1.84
C THR A 50 -28.80 2.28 2.86
N ALA A 51 -27.79 2.76 3.57
CA ALA A 51 -27.91 3.88 4.50
C ALA A 51 -28.27 5.19 3.78
N ALA A 52 -27.63 5.46 2.64
CA ALA A 52 -27.93 6.63 1.81
C ALA A 52 -29.38 6.61 1.28
N LEU A 53 -29.84 5.47 0.76
CA LEU A 53 -31.20 5.30 0.26
C LEU A 53 -32.26 5.42 1.38
N LYS A 54 -31.96 4.94 2.59
CA LYS A 54 -32.85 5.12 3.74
C LYS A 54 -32.96 6.59 4.14
N ALA A 55 -31.82 7.28 4.26
CA ALA A 55 -31.80 8.70 4.60
C ALA A 55 -32.55 9.56 3.57
N ASP A 56 -32.39 9.29 2.28
CA ASP A 56 -33.10 10.02 1.21
C ASP A 56 -34.62 9.77 1.26
N ARG A 57 -35.03 8.52 1.49
CA ARG A 57 -36.46 8.17 1.66
C ARG A 57 -37.08 8.85 2.89
N GLU A 58 -36.34 8.94 4.00
CA GLU A 58 -36.79 9.63 5.21
C GLU A 58 -36.90 11.15 4.99
N ALA A 59 -35.93 11.76 4.30
CA ALA A 59 -35.97 13.17 3.92
C ALA A 59 -37.11 13.48 2.95
N ALA A 60 -37.38 12.60 1.98
CA ALA A 60 -38.52 12.74 1.08
C ALA A 60 -39.87 12.61 1.82
N ARG A 61 -39.92 11.77 2.86
CA ARG A 61 -41.11 11.62 3.71
C ARG A 61 -41.34 12.84 4.61
N SER A 62 -40.29 13.45 5.16
CA SER A 62 -40.43 14.65 6.00
C SER A 62 -40.75 15.92 5.20
N ARG A 63 -40.46 15.93 3.89
CA ARG A 63 -40.79 17.00 2.94
C ARG A 63 -42.22 16.93 2.38
N ARG A 64 -43.00 15.91 2.76
CA ARG A 64 -44.37 15.67 2.28
C ARG A 64 -45.37 15.95 3.40
#